data_AF-A0A8J3SAW4-F1
#
_entry.id   AF-A0A8J3SAW4-F1
#
_cell.length_a   1.000
_cell.length_b   1.000
_cell.length_c   1.000
_cell.angle_alpha   90.00
_cell.angle_beta   90.00
_cell.angle_gamma   90.00
#
_symmetry.space_group_name_H-M   'P 1'
#
loop_
_entity.id
_entity.type
_entity.pdbx_description
1 polymer ?
#
loop_
_entity_poly.entity_id
_entity_poly.type
_entity_poly.pdbx_seq_one_letter_code
_entity_poly.pdbx_strand_id
1 'polypeptide(L)'
;MNVLRRLTPSSVAPFTVGVASIPEIVVAEMEVERAKMMRQAFPQVRMEADRLLTYTGAVLTPERPLANGLLQPLGHHLTLSFFVQDPGGQPIPGAMILITGTLGLSQAITGNDGRASVTLVGEVPESIQSVLVDPPANYWNAKVNQPALVTGQDNVVTLRPLSDTFPNFPQQQIFGWGQRAMSLDRVSPTLRGKGVKIAIIDSGADTRHPLLRGRITEGVDLVDDTAQGWSVDVVRHGSHCAGVITGADRGEGIFGFASEAEVHVCKIFPGGYLSDFVDAVNYCTDNQMDVVNLSLGTPTAAGYVADAINTARAAGVACIAAAGNTGGPVNFPGTMPAVLTVAAIGKLDTYPDSSSHGDEVLEPVSPHGYFAARFSCYGPEVDVCAPGVAILSSVPDNGYAVWDGTSMAAPHVTGLAALVLAHREEFSREFAHRDARRVDRLFEILKSSCTPLDLGQPYRTGAGIPDALRALGAVPTATTPQPPDIRQLLEQLLAALGAGGVAPSSTQPTVAPASTQPAVAPAPAVTLPDTPLTQMSEAHVRTELKRLDEEMYTAGLQGYAPDPLL
;
A
#
# COMPACT_ATOMS: atom_id res chain seq x y z
N MET A 1 34.93 9.45 -10.82
CA MET A 1 34.34 9.33 -9.48
C MET A 1 34.16 10.74 -8.98
N ASN A 2 32.91 11.18 -8.99
CA ASN A 2 32.47 12.41 -8.38
C ASN A 2 31.81 12.02 -7.05
N VAL A 3 32.32 12.48 -5.91
CA VAL A 3 31.71 12.16 -4.60
C VAL A 3 30.51 13.07 -4.43
N LEU A 4 29.32 12.47 -4.30
CA LEU A 4 28.07 13.20 -4.13
C LEU A 4 27.85 13.55 -2.65
N ARG A 5 27.99 12.56 -1.76
CA ARG A 5 27.88 12.74 -0.32
C ARG A 5 28.58 11.64 0.47
N ARG A 6 28.72 11.86 1.78
CA ARG A 6 29.26 10.89 2.75
C ARG A 6 28.20 10.67 3.81
N LEU A 7 27.76 9.43 3.97
CA LEU A 7 26.82 9.07 5.03
C LEU A 7 27.64 8.87 6.31
N THR A 8 27.30 9.65 7.34
CA THR A 8 27.94 9.50 8.64
C THR A 8 27.25 8.33 9.35
N PRO A 9 27.99 7.34 9.88
CA PRO A 9 27.39 6.32 10.74
C PRO A 9 26.65 6.98 11.91
N SER A 10 25.59 6.33 12.39
CA SER A 10 24.87 6.81 13.59
C SER A 10 25.85 7.12 14.73
N SER A 11 25.60 8.24 15.38
CA SER A 11 26.39 8.75 16.51
C SER A 11 26.20 7.92 17.79
N VAL A 12 25.15 7.09 17.83
CA VAL A 12 24.81 6.21 18.94
C VAL A 12 25.54 4.88 18.77
N ALA A 13 26.67 4.72 19.48
CA ALA A 13 27.36 3.44 19.53
C ALA A 13 26.53 2.42 20.34
N PRO A 14 26.22 1.22 19.81
CA PRO A 14 25.54 0.20 20.59
C PRO A 14 26.42 -0.19 21.81
N PHE A 15 25.81 -0.33 22.99
CA PHE A 15 26.50 -0.65 24.25
C PHE A 15 27.20 -2.03 24.24
N THR A 16 27.03 -2.82 23.19
CA THR A 16 27.72 -4.10 22.98
C THR A 16 29.15 -3.89 22.45
N VAL A 17 30.13 -4.21 23.29
CA VAL A 17 31.53 -4.35 22.91
C VAL A 17 31.64 -5.31 21.72
N GLY A 18 32.00 -4.82 20.54
CA GLY A 18 32.34 -5.64 19.36
C GLY A 18 31.45 -5.51 18.13
N VAL A 19 30.40 -4.68 18.13
CA VAL A 19 29.72 -4.33 16.87
C VAL A 19 30.62 -3.36 16.12
N ALA A 20 31.18 -3.80 14.99
CA ALA A 20 32.00 -2.95 14.13
C ALA A 20 31.18 -1.70 13.76
N SER A 21 31.72 -0.52 14.04
CA SER A 21 31.17 0.74 13.52
C SER A 21 30.98 0.57 12.02
N ILE A 22 29.80 0.92 11.48
CA ILE A 22 29.59 0.94 10.03
C ILE A 22 30.73 1.77 9.43
N PRO A 23 31.53 1.20 8.50
CA PRO A 23 32.56 1.99 7.83
C PRO A 23 31.90 3.17 7.10
N GLU A 24 32.63 4.28 6.99
CA GLU A 24 32.16 5.45 6.24
C GLU A 24 31.60 5.04 4.87
N ILE A 25 30.34 5.39 4.60
CA ILE A 25 29.70 5.12 3.30
C ILE A 25 29.88 6.36 2.42
N VAL A 26 30.51 6.18 1.27
CA VAL A 26 30.70 7.25 0.28
C VAL A 26 29.77 7.00 -0.89
N VAL A 27 28.83 7.91 -1.13
CA VAL A 27 27.96 7.90 -2.31
C VAL A 27 28.64 8.69 -3.41
N ALA A 28 28.88 8.05 -4.56
CA ALA A 28 29.63 8.65 -5.65
C ALA A 28 29.09 8.24 -7.03
N GLU A 29 29.13 9.20 -7.96
CA GLU A 29 28.81 8.99 -9.36
C GLU A 29 30.08 8.61 -10.14
N MET A 30 30.01 7.55 -10.92
CA MET A 30 31.11 7.13 -11.79
C MET A 30 30.63 6.24 -12.94
N GLU A 31 31.38 6.23 -14.02
CA GLU A 31 31.21 5.29 -15.14
C GLU A 31 31.24 3.83 -14.66
N VAL A 32 30.33 3.01 -15.21
CA VAL A 32 30.16 1.60 -14.86
C VAL A 32 31.46 0.81 -14.98
N GLU A 33 32.19 0.98 -16.09
CA GLU A 33 33.47 0.29 -16.31
C GLU A 33 34.54 0.71 -15.31
N ARG A 34 34.52 1.97 -14.87
CA ARG A 34 35.43 2.46 -13.83
C ARG A 34 35.09 1.85 -12.47
N ALA A 35 33.80 1.66 -12.16
CA ALA A 35 33.37 0.96 -10.94
C ALA A 35 33.84 -0.50 -10.93
N LYS A 36 33.73 -1.21 -12.07
CA LYS A 36 34.23 -2.59 -12.23
C LYS A 36 35.75 -2.66 -12.00
N MET A 37 36.53 -1.77 -12.61
CA MET A 37 37.98 -1.71 -12.40
C MET A 37 38.34 -1.38 -10.94
N MET A 38 37.63 -0.46 -10.30
CA MET A 38 37.88 -0.09 -8.91
C MET A 38 37.58 -1.24 -7.95
N ARG A 39 36.50 -2.00 -8.19
CA ARG A 39 36.16 -3.21 -7.43
C ARG A 39 37.24 -4.30 -7.53
N GLN A 40 37.88 -4.43 -8.69
CA GLN A 40 39.01 -5.35 -8.89
C GLN A 40 40.30 -4.86 -8.21
N ALA A 41 40.58 -3.55 -8.30
CA ALA A 41 41.78 -2.94 -7.74
C ALA A 41 41.76 -2.84 -6.21
N PHE A 42 40.58 -2.70 -5.61
CA PHE A 42 40.39 -2.54 -4.16
C PHE A 42 39.38 -3.56 -3.62
N PRO A 43 39.72 -4.86 -3.59
CA PRO A 43 38.81 -5.92 -3.16
C PRO A 43 38.35 -5.79 -1.69
N GLN A 44 39.07 -5.01 -0.88
CA GLN A 44 38.71 -4.68 0.49
C GLN A 44 37.59 -3.62 0.61
N VAL A 45 37.24 -2.92 -0.47
CA VAL A 45 36.18 -1.90 -0.48
C VAL A 45 34.91 -2.54 -1.04
N ARG A 46 33.85 -2.59 -0.21
CA ARG A 46 32.53 -3.04 -0.69
C ARG A 46 31.91 -1.92 -1.53
N MET A 47 31.72 -2.19 -2.82
CA MET A 47 31.06 -1.28 -3.76
C MET A 47 29.75 -1.90 -4.22
N GLU A 48 28.65 -1.19 -4.01
CA GLU A 48 27.30 -1.60 -4.38
C GLU A 48 26.60 -0.43 -5.09
N ALA A 49 25.65 -0.74 -5.97
CA ALA A 49 24.89 0.29 -6.66
C ALA A 49 23.92 0.99 -5.68
N ASP A 50 23.88 2.31 -5.74
CA ASP A 50 22.86 3.10 -5.08
C ASP A 50 21.63 3.17 -6.00
N ARG A 51 20.59 2.42 -5.65
CA ARG A 51 19.44 2.19 -6.53
C ARG A 51 18.28 3.09 -6.11
N LEU A 52 17.57 3.59 -7.11
CA LEU A 52 16.32 4.30 -6.91
C LEU A 52 15.33 3.38 -6.20
N LEU A 53 14.69 3.89 -5.17
CA LEU A 53 13.57 3.24 -4.53
C LEU A 53 12.32 3.51 -5.36
N THR A 54 11.62 2.45 -5.71
CA THR A 54 10.33 2.54 -6.39
C THR A 54 9.23 2.03 -5.47
N TYR A 55 8.07 2.68 -5.52
CA TYR A 55 6.89 2.11 -4.88
C TYR A 55 6.53 0.80 -5.59
N THR A 56 6.59 -0.30 -4.85
CA THR A 56 5.93 -1.54 -5.25
C THR A 56 4.45 -1.39 -4.94
N GLY A 57 3.75 -0.53 -5.68
CA GLY A 57 2.30 -0.49 -5.63
C GLY A 57 1.74 -1.87 -5.99
N ALA A 58 0.59 -2.23 -5.41
CA ALA A 58 -0.29 -3.24 -6.00
C ALA A 58 -0.87 -2.64 -7.30
N VAL A 59 -0.04 -2.45 -8.32
CA VAL A 59 -0.54 -2.22 -9.67
C VAL A 59 -0.95 -3.58 -10.19
N LEU A 60 -2.24 -3.70 -10.48
CA LEU A 60 -2.88 -4.75 -11.26
C LEU A 60 -2.06 -5.02 -12.53
N THR A 61 -1.11 -5.92 -12.42
CA THR A 61 -0.52 -6.60 -13.56
C THR A 61 -1.24 -7.93 -13.66
N PRO A 62 -2.33 -8.04 -14.45
CA PRO A 62 -2.83 -9.36 -14.79
C PRO A 62 -1.69 -10.13 -15.47
N GLU A 63 -1.51 -11.39 -15.06
CA GLU A 63 -0.66 -12.32 -15.79
C GLU A 63 -1.05 -12.26 -17.27
N ARG A 64 -0.07 -11.99 -18.14
CA ARG A 64 -0.25 -11.99 -19.59
C ARG A 64 -0.82 -13.35 -20.02
N PRO A 65 -2.06 -13.44 -20.52
CA PRO A 65 -2.38 -14.53 -21.41
C PRO A 65 -1.56 -14.28 -22.68
N LEU A 66 -0.77 -15.25 -23.13
CA LEU A 66 -0.23 -15.24 -24.48
C LEU A 66 -1.41 -15.18 -25.45
N ALA A 67 -1.74 -13.98 -25.94
CA ALA A 67 -2.71 -13.83 -27.01
C ALA A 67 -2.13 -14.51 -28.26
N ASN A 68 -2.80 -15.57 -28.71
CA ASN A 68 -2.54 -16.18 -30.00
C ASN A 68 -2.62 -15.07 -31.07
N GLY A 69 -1.55 -14.98 -31.87
CA GLY A 69 -1.28 -13.87 -32.78
C GLY A 69 -2.40 -13.59 -33.78
N LEU A 70 -3.19 -12.56 -33.49
CA LEU A 70 -3.95 -11.83 -34.50
C LEU A 70 -3.21 -10.52 -34.76
N LEU A 71 -2.54 -10.44 -35.91
CA LEU A 71 -1.99 -9.21 -36.46
C LEU A 71 -3.15 -8.25 -36.76
N GLN A 72 -3.39 -7.28 -35.88
CA GLN A 72 -4.25 -6.14 -36.19
C GLN A 72 -3.44 -5.03 -36.87
N PRO A 73 -4.00 -4.33 -37.87
CA PRO A 73 -3.26 -3.31 -38.59
C PRO A 73 -2.93 -2.12 -37.67
N LEU A 74 -1.65 -1.77 -37.64
CA LEU A 74 -1.13 -0.54 -37.03
C LEU A 74 -1.87 0.68 -37.64
N GLY A 75 -2.84 1.24 -36.91
CA GLY A 75 -3.58 2.43 -37.35
C GLY A 75 -4.98 2.62 -36.76
N HIS A 76 -5.57 1.61 -36.10
CA HIS A 76 -6.84 1.80 -35.39
C HIS A 76 -6.62 2.44 -34.02
N HIS A 77 -7.25 3.60 -33.79
CA HIS A 77 -7.31 4.25 -32.48
C HIS A 77 -8.74 4.13 -31.94
N LEU A 78 -8.89 3.56 -30.76
CA LEU A 78 -10.15 3.54 -30.03
C LEU A 78 -10.11 4.66 -28.98
N THR A 79 -10.92 5.69 -29.19
CA THR A 79 -11.13 6.74 -28.17
C THR A 79 -12.41 6.44 -27.40
N LEU A 80 -12.28 6.31 -26.08
CA LEU A 80 -13.39 6.13 -25.15
C LEU A 80 -13.48 7.34 -24.24
N SER A 81 -14.67 7.91 -24.12
CA SER A 81 -14.97 8.96 -23.14
C SER A 81 -15.66 8.35 -21.94
N PHE A 82 -15.30 8.82 -20.75
CA PHE A 82 -15.86 8.39 -19.48
C PHE A 82 -16.40 9.58 -18.71
N PHE A 83 -17.47 9.35 -17.97
CA PHE A 83 -17.98 10.30 -16.98
C PHE A 83 -18.08 9.60 -15.63
N VAL A 84 -17.26 10.04 -14.68
CA VAL A 84 -17.24 9.49 -13.31
C VAL A 84 -18.04 10.41 -12.41
N GLN A 85 -19.00 9.83 -11.70
CA GLN A 85 -19.95 10.57 -10.88
C GLN A 85 -20.29 9.85 -9.57
N ASP A 86 -20.89 10.58 -8.63
CA ASP A 86 -21.53 10.02 -7.44
C ASP A 86 -22.97 9.53 -7.75
N PRO A 87 -23.67 8.86 -6.82
CA PRO A 87 -25.05 8.41 -7.02
C PRO A 87 -26.06 9.54 -7.26
N GLY A 88 -25.72 10.78 -6.89
CA GLY A 88 -26.51 11.99 -7.16
C GLY A 88 -26.22 12.63 -8.53
N GLY A 89 -25.32 12.04 -9.33
CA GLY A 89 -24.92 12.55 -10.63
C GLY A 89 -23.90 13.69 -10.59
N GLN A 90 -23.29 13.97 -9.42
CA GLN A 90 -22.25 14.99 -9.32
C GLN A 90 -20.92 14.45 -9.86
N PRO A 91 -20.17 15.26 -10.64
CA PRO A 91 -18.88 14.86 -11.18
C PRO A 91 -17.86 14.58 -10.08
N ILE A 92 -17.06 13.53 -10.25
CA ILE A 92 -15.93 13.22 -9.36
C ILE A 92 -14.63 13.56 -10.10
N PRO A 93 -13.94 14.66 -9.74
CA PRO A 93 -12.68 15.04 -10.35
C PRO A 93 -11.50 14.23 -9.80
N GLY A 94 -10.42 14.15 -10.57
CA GLY A 94 -9.19 13.47 -10.15
C GLY A 94 -9.29 11.94 -10.00
N ALA A 95 -10.37 11.31 -10.45
CA ALA A 95 -10.49 9.85 -10.49
C ALA A 95 -9.62 9.29 -11.61
N MET A 96 -8.78 8.30 -11.28
CA MET A 96 -7.98 7.57 -12.24
C MET A 96 -8.84 6.49 -12.90
N ILE A 97 -8.80 6.42 -14.22
CA ILE A 97 -9.43 5.39 -15.02
C ILE A 97 -8.30 4.54 -15.59
N LEU A 98 -8.27 3.26 -15.25
CA LEU A 98 -7.34 2.28 -15.78
C LEU A 98 -8.09 1.28 -16.66
N ILE A 99 -7.71 1.21 -17.92
CA ILE A 99 -8.27 0.30 -18.91
C ILE A 99 -7.25 -0.81 -19.17
N THR A 100 -7.69 -2.05 -18.99
CA THR A 100 -6.93 -3.24 -19.35
C THR A 100 -7.50 -3.83 -20.62
N GLY A 101 -6.76 -3.76 -21.71
CA GLY A 101 -7.05 -4.43 -22.95
C GLY A 101 -6.14 -5.64 -23.18
N THR A 102 -6.33 -6.31 -24.32
CA THR A 102 -5.50 -7.45 -24.73
C THR A 102 -4.07 -7.09 -25.10
N LEU A 103 -3.83 -5.87 -25.56
CA LEU A 103 -2.54 -5.36 -26.02
C LEU A 103 -1.80 -4.56 -24.95
N GLY A 104 -2.49 -4.10 -23.90
CA GLY A 104 -1.85 -3.42 -22.79
C GLY A 104 -2.78 -2.67 -21.86
N LEU A 105 -2.17 -1.79 -21.08
CA LEU A 105 -2.82 -0.90 -20.12
C LEU A 105 -2.86 0.51 -20.69
N SER A 106 -3.92 1.26 -20.40
CA SER A 106 -4.00 2.68 -20.69
C SER A 106 -4.76 3.37 -19.56
N GLN A 107 -4.42 4.63 -19.28
CA GLN A 107 -5.06 5.36 -18.21
C GLN A 107 -5.36 6.81 -18.55
N ALA A 108 -6.30 7.39 -17.80
CA ALA A 108 -6.56 8.82 -17.79
C ALA A 108 -7.04 9.26 -16.41
N ILE A 109 -7.03 10.57 -16.15
CA ILE A 109 -7.54 11.18 -14.92
C ILE A 109 -8.66 12.12 -15.29
N THR A 110 -9.78 12.07 -14.56
CA THR A 110 -10.93 12.94 -14.81
C THR A 110 -10.64 14.40 -14.47
N GLY A 111 -11.09 15.31 -15.33
CA GLY A 111 -11.08 16.75 -15.07
C GLY A 111 -12.12 17.18 -14.03
N ASN A 112 -12.25 18.50 -13.85
CA ASN A 112 -13.20 19.11 -12.90
C ASN A 112 -14.67 18.80 -13.21
N ASP A 113 -14.98 18.42 -14.45
CA ASP A 113 -16.30 18.02 -14.92
C ASP A 113 -16.56 16.50 -14.80
N GLY A 114 -15.65 15.77 -14.14
CA GLY A 114 -15.73 14.32 -13.94
C GLY A 114 -15.45 13.51 -15.22
N ARG A 115 -14.96 14.14 -16.29
CA ARG A 115 -14.74 13.48 -17.58
C ARG A 115 -13.28 13.23 -17.89
N ALA A 116 -13.02 12.12 -18.58
CA ALA A 116 -11.74 11.78 -19.16
C ALA A 116 -11.92 11.05 -20.48
N SER A 117 -10.96 11.21 -21.39
CA SER A 117 -10.90 10.44 -22.64
C SER A 117 -9.63 9.60 -22.66
N VAL A 118 -9.76 8.32 -22.99
CA VAL A 118 -8.65 7.38 -23.14
C VAL A 118 -8.54 6.98 -24.61
N THR A 119 -7.36 7.12 -25.20
CA THR A 119 -7.08 6.68 -26.56
C THR A 119 -6.21 5.42 -26.52
N LEU A 120 -6.76 4.31 -27.00
CA LEU A 120 -6.10 3.01 -27.06
C LEU A 120 -5.66 2.73 -28.50
N VAL A 121 -4.43 2.22 -28.67
CA VAL A 121 -3.86 1.92 -29.99
C VAL A 121 -4.01 0.43 -30.29
N GLY A 122 -4.68 0.09 -31.38
CA GLY A 122 -4.87 -1.30 -31.82
C GLY A 122 -5.91 -2.09 -31.02
N GLU A 123 -6.62 -1.46 -30.09
CA GLU A 123 -7.71 -2.09 -29.34
C GLU A 123 -9.07 -1.80 -29.99
N VAL A 124 -10.03 -2.68 -29.73
CA VAL A 124 -11.45 -2.51 -30.01
C VAL A 124 -12.25 -2.63 -28.70
N PRO A 125 -13.47 -2.09 -28.60
CA PRO A 125 -14.23 -2.16 -27.35
C PRO A 125 -14.35 -3.58 -26.77
N GLU A 126 -14.48 -4.58 -27.65
CA GLU A 126 -14.61 -5.99 -27.29
C GLU A 126 -13.30 -6.63 -26.80
N SER A 127 -12.14 -6.03 -27.07
CA SER A 127 -10.85 -6.50 -26.56
C SER A 127 -10.51 -5.92 -25.19
N ILE A 128 -11.36 -5.04 -24.64
CA ILE A 128 -11.20 -4.51 -23.29
C ILE A 128 -11.63 -5.56 -22.26
N GLN A 129 -10.68 -5.96 -21.43
CA GLN A 129 -10.84 -6.98 -20.40
C GLN A 129 -11.45 -6.40 -19.13
N SER A 130 -11.04 -5.18 -18.74
CA SER A 130 -11.61 -4.49 -17.58
C SER A 130 -11.41 -2.99 -17.63
N VAL A 131 -12.31 -2.26 -16.97
CA VAL A 131 -12.13 -0.86 -16.60
C VAL A 131 -12.19 -0.76 -15.08
N LEU A 132 -11.13 -0.22 -14.48
CA LEU A 132 -11.06 0.17 -13.08
C LEU A 132 -11.14 1.70 -12.99
N VAL A 133 -11.97 2.20 -12.10
CA VAL A 133 -12.01 3.60 -11.72
C VAL A 133 -11.65 3.73 -10.24
N ASP A 134 -10.52 4.38 -9.97
CA ASP A 134 -9.97 4.61 -8.64
C ASP A 134 -10.11 6.08 -8.23
N PRO A 135 -10.94 6.40 -7.22
CA PRO A 135 -11.16 7.77 -6.78
C PRO A 135 -9.98 8.31 -5.97
N PRO A 136 -9.75 9.64 -5.97
CA PRO A 136 -8.68 10.23 -5.18
C PRO A 136 -8.93 10.12 -3.66
N ALA A 137 -10.19 10.16 -3.23
CA ALA A 137 -10.63 10.02 -1.84
C ALA A 137 -12.16 9.84 -1.76
N ASN A 138 -12.64 9.39 -0.61
CA ASN A 138 -14.03 9.38 -0.12
C ASN A 138 -15.03 8.48 -0.84
N TYR A 139 -14.59 7.71 -1.84
CA TYR A 139 -15.39 6.72 -2.54
C TYR A 139 -14.67 5.37 -2.57
N TRP A 140 -15.43 4.30 -2.71
CA TRP A 140 -14.89 3.00 -3.13
C TRP A 140 -14.48 3.08 -4.60
N ASN A 141 -13.40 2.38 -4.95
CA ASN A 141 -13.10 2.12 -6.35
C ASN A 141 -14.17 1.21 -6.98
N ALA A 142 -14.24 1.23 -8.31
CA ALA A 142 -15.17 0.40 -9.06
C ALA A 142 -14.45 -0.29 -10.21
N LYS A 143 -14.60 -1.61 -10.31
CA LYS A 143 -14.08 -2.40 -11.43
C LYS A 143 -15.23 -3.05 -12.19
N VAL A 144 -15.22 -2.88 -13.51
CA VAL A 144 -16.14 -3.55 -14.42
C VAL A 144 -15.32 -4.50 -15.29
N ASN A 145 -15.53 -5.80 -15.12
CA ASN A 145 -14.95 -6.83 -15.96
C ASN A 145 -15.79 -6.98 -17.23
N GLN A 146 -15.11 -7.08 -18.38
CA GLN A 146 -15.71 -7.18 -19.71
C GLN A 146 -16.82 -6.11 -19.93
N PRO A 147 -16.48 -4.82 -19.81
CA PRO A 147 -17.46 -3.75 -19.87
C PRO A 147 -18.07 -3.61 -21.28
N ALA A 148 -19.37 -3.32 -21.33
CA ALA A 148 -20.05 -2.96 -22.57
C ALA A 148 -19.79 -1.48 -22.91
N LEU A 149 -18.65 -1.21 -23.54
CA LEU A 149 -18.18 0.16 -23.83
C LEU A 149 -18.77 0.68 -25.14
N VAL A 150 -19.14 1.97 -25.15
CA VAL A 150 -19.71 2.65 -26.30
C VAL A 150 -18.81 3.81 -26.72
N THR A 151 -18.57 3.96 -28.02
CA THR A 151 -17.82 5.07 -28.60
C THR A 151 -18.73 6.26 -28.92
N GLY A 152 -18.18 7.48 -28.89
CA GLY A 152 -18.91 8.70 -29.24
C GLY A 152 -19.87 9.23 -28.17
N GLN A 153 -19.91 8.61 -26.98
CA GLN A 153 -20.63 9.10 -25.80
C GLN A 153 -19.88 8.76 -24.52
N ASP A 154 -20.32 9.35 -23.40
CA ASP A 154 -19.75 9.07 -22.09
C ASP A 154 -20.14 7.66 -21.62
N ASN A 155 -19.12 6.86 -21.28
CA ASN A 155 -19.27 5.64 -20.50
C ASN A 155 -19.35 6.04 -19.03
N VAL A 156 -20.54 6.00 -18.45
CA VAL A 156 -20.79 6.50 -17.10
C VAL A 156 -20.38 5.46 -16.05
N VAL A 157 -19.55 5.86 -15.10
CA VAL A 157 -19.18 5.05 -13.93
C VAL A 157 -19.63 5.78 -12.68
N THR A 158 -20.49 5.13 -11.88
CA THR A 158 -21.00 5.70 -10.62
C THR A 158 -20.25 5.08 -9.46
N LEU A 159 -19.52 5.89 -8.68
CA LEU A 159 -18.76 5.42 -7.53
C LEU A 159 -19.60 5.46 -6.25
N ARG A 160 -19.41 4.47 -5.38
CA ARG A 160 -20.11 4.40 -4.08
C ARG A 160 -19.36 5.22 -3.02
N PRO A 161 -20.00 6.21 -2.39
CA PRO A 161 -19.41 6.92 -1.24
C PRO A 161 -19.01 5.97 -0.10
N LEU A 162 -17.93 6.27 0.61
CA LEU A 162 -17.56 5.50 1.80
C LEU A 162 -18.64 5.56 2.89
N SER A 163 -19.37 6.67 2.98
CA SER A 163 -20.47 6.88 3.94
C SER A 163 -21.65 5.91 3.76
N ASP A 164 -21.80 5.31 2.57
CA ASP A 164 -22.84 4.31 2.31
C ASP A 164 -22.51 2.98 2.99
N THR A 165 -21.22 2.65 3.10
CA THR A 165 -20.73 1.44 3.80
C THR A 165 -20.52 1.72 5.30
N PHE A 166 -20.10 2.93 5.64
CA PHE A 166 -19.82 3.36 7.00
C PHE A 166 -20.73 4.53 7.38
N PRO A 167 -21.92 4.26 7.95
CA PRO A 167 -22.85 5.32 8.32
C PRO A 167 -22.20 6.37 9.24
N ASN A 168 -22.46 7.65 8.96
CA ASN A 168 -21.91 8.80 9.67
C ASN A 168 -20.38 8.98 9.59
N PHE A 169 -19.65 8.17 8.81
CA PHE A 169 -18.24 8.42 8.53
C PHE A 169 -18.06 9.57 7.52
N PRO A 170 -17.07 10.47 7.69
CA PRO A 170 -16.06 10.51 8.75
C PRO A 170 -16.45 11.31 10.00
N GLN A 171 -17.66 11.87 10.08
CA GLN A 171 -18.08 12.69 11.23
C GLN A 171 -18.18 11.92 12.55
N GLN A 172 -18.33 10.60 12.47
CA GLN A 172 -18.24 9.68 13.59
C GLN A 172 -17.02 8.78 13.43
N GLN A 173 -16.18 8.73 14.45
CA GLN A 173 -15.01 7.87 14.46
C GLN A 173 -15.38 6.39 14.46
N ILE A 174 -14.67 5.61 13.66
CA ILE A 174 -14.90 4.16 13.54
C ILE A 174 -13.60 3.37 13.72
N PHE A 175 -13.75 2.12 14.15
CA PHE A 175 -12.74 1.09 13.90
C PHE A 175 -12.98 0.51 12.51
N GLY A 176 -11.93 0.42 11.69
CA GLY A 176 -11.98 -0.35 10.44
C GLY A 176 -12.04 -1.85 10.73
N TRP A 177 -12.24 -2.66 9.69
CA TRP A 177 -12.26 -4.12 9.85
C TRP A 177 -10.90 -4.64 10.34
N GLY A 178 -9.80 -4.01 9.92
CA GLY A 178 -8.45 -4.42 10.30
C GLY A 178 -8.16 -4.22 11.78
N GLN A 179 -8.52 -3.06 12.33
CA GLN A 179 -8.46 -2.80 13.77
C GLN A 179 -9.27 -3.83 14.58
N ARG A 180 -10.47 -4.19 14.11
CA ARG A 180 -11.32 -5.21 14.75
C ARG A 180 -10.76 -6.62 14.66
N ALA A 181 -10.18 -6.98 13.51
CA ALA A 181 -9.55 -8.30 13.31
C ALA A 181 -8.37 -8.53 14.27
N MET A 182 -7.70 -7.45 14.67
CA MET A 182 -6.62 -7.45 15.66
C MET A 182 -7.10 -7.08 17.07
N SER A 183 -8.41 -7.10 17.33
CA SER A 183 -9.02 -6.85 18.64
C SER A 183 -8.75 -5.46 19.25
N LEU A 184 -8.34 -4.45 18.46
CA LEU A 184 -8.06 -3.10 18.96
C LEU A 184 -9.31 -2.41 19.54
N ASP A 185 -10.48 -2.66 18.95
CA ASP A 185 -11.77 -2.13 19.38
C ASP A 185 -12.19 -2.57 20.79
N ARG A 186 -11.51 -3.59 21.33
CA ARG A 186 -11.72 -4.14 22.67
C ARG A 186 -10.62 -3.73 23.67
N VAL A 187 -9.56 -3.06 23.21
CA VAL A 187 -8.48 -2.55 24.06
C VAL A 187 -8.97 -1.33 24.82
N SER A 188 -8.63 -1.23 26.12
CA SER A 188 -8.98 -0.07 26.95
C SER A 188 -8.62 1.25 26.26
N PRO A 189 -9.50 2.27 26.29
CA PRO A 189 -9.21 3.58 25.70
C PRO A 189 -8.02 4.30 26.32
N THR A 190 -7.56 3.87 27.50
CA THR A 190 -6.38 4.43 28.18
C THR A 190 -5.04 3.92 27.63
N LEU A 191 -5.05 2.90 26.76
CA LEU A 191 -3.84 2.29 26.21
C LEU A 191 -3.64 2.76 24.78
N ARG A 192 -2.92 3.87 24.59
CA ARG A 192 -2.74 4.54 23.27
C ARG A 192 -1.28 4.82 22.88
N GLY A 193 -0.34 4.03 23.40
CA GLY A 193 1.07 4.11 22.99
C GLY A 193 1.88 5.28 23.57
N LYS A 194 1.39 5.97 24.60
CA LYS A 194 2.09 7.09 25.23
C LYS A 194 3.51 6.72 25.68
N GLY A 195 4.48 7.58 25.34
CA GLY A 195 5.88 7.42 25.72
C GLY A 195 6.71 6.55 24.78
N VAL A 196 6.11 6.07 23.68
CA VAL A 196 6.80 5.33 22.62
C VAL A 196 7.04 6.24 21.42
N LYS A 197 8.22 6.10 20.80
CA LYS A 197 8.60 6.81 19.58
C LYS A 197 8.47 5.92 18.34
N ILE A 198 7.71 6.37 17.35
CA ILE A 198 7.47 5.65 16.09
C ILE A 198 8.05 6.48 14.95
N ALA A 199 8.81 5.85 14.06
CA ALA A 199 9.16 6.45 12.78
C ALA A 199 8.38 5.80 11.63
N ILE A 200 7.92 6.64 10.69
CA ILE A 200 7.30 6.23 9.43
C ILE A 200 8.25 6.64 8.32
N ILE A 201 8.93 5.67 7.70
CA ILE A 201 9.81 5.91 6.55
C ILE A 201 8.99 5.68 5.27
N ASP A 202 8.56 6.77 4.62
CA ASP A 202 7.56 6.73 3.54
C ASP A 202 7.59 8.01 2.65
N SER A 203 6.47 8.39 2.01
CA SER A 203 6.35 9.59 1.15
C SER A 203 6.13 10.92 1.85
N GLY A 204 6.15 10.94 3.18
CA GLY A 204 5.72 12.08 3.98
C GLY A 204 4.36 11.81 4.65
N ALA A 205 3.81 12.80 5.35
CA ALA A 205 2.44 12.73 5.88
C ALA A 205 1.80 14.11 5.88
N ASP A 206 0.55 14.25 5.40
CA ASP A 206 -0.18 15.52 5.44
C ASP A 206 -0.63 15.85 6.88
N THR A 207 0.20 16.61 7.58
CA THR A 207 -0.07 17.00 8.99
C THR A 207 -1.21 18.02 9.12
N ARG A 208 -1.78 18.50 8.01
CA ARG A 208 -2.99 19.34 8.01
C ARG A 208 -4.26 18.51 8.10
N HIS A 209 -4.19 17.22 7.75
CA HIS A 209 -5.32 16.31 7.85
C HIS A 209 -5.85 16.25 9.30
N PRO A 210 -7.16 16.40 9.57
CA PRO A 210 -7.72 16.48 10.91
C PRO A 210 -7.32 15.32 11.83
N LEU A 211 -7.23 14.12 11.25
CA LEU A 211 -6.80 12.89 11.91
C LEU A 211 -5.32 12.87 12.33
N LEU A 212 -4.44 13.58 11.61
CA LEU A 212 -2.98 13.56 11.82
C LEU A 212 -2.46 14.84 12.49
N ARG A 213 -3.24 15.92 12.44
CA ARG A 213 -2.85 17.23 12.97
C ARG A 213 -2.55 17.19 14.46
N GLY A 214 -1.30 17.48 14.81
CA GLY A 214 -0.79 17.44 16.18
C GLY A 214 -0.62 16.02 16.74
N ARG A 215 -0.59 15.01 15.87
CA ARG A 215 -0.10 13.64 16.17
C ARG A 215 1.30 13.44 15.61
N ILE A 216 1.55 13.98 14.43
CA ILE A 216 2.87 14.02 13.79
C ILE A 216 3.38 15.45 13.89
N THR A 217 4.48 15.64 14.60
CA THR A 217 5.06 16.97 14.86
C THR A 217 6.53 17.09 14.45
N GLU A 218 7.17 15.97 14.14
CA GLU A 218 8.59 15.89 13.80
C GLU A 218 8.79 15.07 12.53
N GLY A 219 9.89 15.32 11.83
CA GLY A 219 10.27 14.56 10.65
C GLY A 219 11.46 15.14 9.91
N VAL A 220 11.88 14.43 8.86
CA VAL A 220 13.00 14.80 7.99
C VAL A 220 12.64 14.48 6.54
N ASP A 221 12.98 15.39 5.63
CA ASP A 221 12.88 15.20 4.19
C ASP A 221 14.26 14.88 3.64
N LEU A 222 14.47 13.63 3.23
CA LEU A 222 15.77 13.15 2.77
C LEU A 222 15.91 13.20 1.25
N VAL A 223 14.84 13.57 0.52
CA VAL A 223 14.87 13.67 -0.94
C VAL A 223 15.15 15.09 -1.38
N ASP A 224 14.31 16.04 -0.94
CA ASP A 224 14.38 17.43 -1.38
C ASP A 224 15.14 18.32 -0.38
N ASP A 225 15.57 17.76 0.77
CA ASP A 225 16.28 18.45 1.86
C ASP A 225 15.57 19.72 2.35
N THR A 226 14.23 19.68 2.37
CA THR A 226 13.43 20.81 2.83
C THR A 226 13.03 20.64 4.29
N ALA A 227 13.20 21.70 5.10
CA ALA A 227 13.03 21.62 6.56
C ALA A 227 11.67 21.07 7.03
N GLN A 228 10.62 21.18 6.22
CA GLN A 228 9.26 20.70 6.53
C GLN A 228 8.64 19.87 5.39
N GLY A 229 9.40 19.45 4.37
CA GLY A 229 8.85 18.70 3.23
C GLY A 229 8.26 17.35 3.60
N TRP A 230 8.71 16.76 4.71
CA TRP A 230 8.15 15.55 5.29
C TRP A 230 6.67 15.70 5.70
N SER A 231 6.20 16.93 5.94
CA SER A 231 4.81 17.23 6.27
C SER A 231 3.89 17.37 5.04
N VAL A 232 4.45 17.18 3.84
CA VAL A 232 3.73 17.22 2.57
C VAL A 232 3.85 15.85 1.90
N ASP A 233 2.71 15.24 1.66
CA ASP A 233 2.64 13.91 1.07
C ASP A 233 1.93 13.95 -0.29
N VAL A 234 2.72 14.08 -1.36
CA VAL A 234 2.18 14.11 -2.73
C VAL A 234 1.75 12.73 -3.24
N VAL A 235 2.30 11.66 -2.66
CA VAL A 235 1.98 10.27 -3.02
C VAL A 235 0.78 9.75 -2.25
N ARG A 236 0.46 10.36 -1.10
CA ARG A 236 -0.64 10.03 -0.17
C ARG A 236 -0.38 8.79 0.69
N HIS A 237 0.69 8.05 0.41
CA HIS A 237 0.92 6.74 0.99
C HIS A 237 1.37 6.76 2.44
N GLY A 238 2.31 7.64 2.79
CA GLY A 238 2.72 7.80 4.17
C GLY A 238 1.60 8.36 5.05
N SER A 239 0.72 9.22 4.52
CA SER A 239 -0.51 9.68 5.21
C SER A 239 -1.47 8.54 5.49
N HIS A 240 -1.59 7.57 4.57
CA HIS A 240 -2.41 6.37 4.75
C HIS A 240 -1.86 5.47 5.85
N CYS A 241 -0.56 5.19 5.81
CA CYS A 241 0.13 4.44 6.86
C CYS A 241 0.02 5.15 8.24
N ALA A 242 0.20 6.46 8.25
CA ALA A 242 0.08 7.29 9.45
C ALA A 242 -1.31 7.22 10.09
N GLY A 243 -2.38 7.23 9.30
CA GLY A 243 -3.75 7.12 9.83
C GLY A 243 -3.99 5.81 10.58
N VAL A 244 -3.46 4.69 10.07
CA VAL A 244 -3.55 3.38 10.73
C VAL A 244 -2.75 3.36 12.04
N ILE A 245 -1.56 3.98 12.06
CA ILE A 245 -0.68 3.97 13.23
C ILE A 245 -1.16 4.93 14.32
N THR A 246 -1.37 6.21 13.98
CA THR A 246 -1.50 7.31 14.95
C THR A 246 -2.76 8.17 14.77
N GLY A 247 -3.74 7.68 14.01
CA GLY A 247 -5.00 8.38 13.82
C GLY A 247 -5.62 8.85 15.13
N ALA A 248 -5.88 10.16 15.25
CA ALA A 248 -6.25 10.81 16.50
C ALA A 248 -7.61 10.33 17.04
N ASP A 249 -7.69 10.12 18.35
CA ASP A 249 -8.95 9.85 19.07
C ASP A 249 -9.69 11.16 19.36
N ARG A 250 -10.47 11.65 18.37
CA ARG A 250 -11.15 12.96 18.41
C ARG A 250 -12.62 12.91 17.99
N GLY A 251 -13.18 11.71 17.82
CA GLY A 251 -14.57 11.53 17.43
C GLY A 251 -14.84 11.62 15.93
N GLU A 252 -13.82 11.78 15.10
CA GLU A 252 -13.90 11.76 13.62
C GLU A 252 -12.89 10.78 12.99
N GLY A 253 -13.17 10.31 11.78
CA GLY A 253 -12.27 9.46 10.98
C GLY A 253 -12.15 8.02 11.49
N ILE A 254 -10.92 7.51 11.57
CA ILE A 254 -10.62 6.15 12.05
C ILE A 254 -9.79 6.18 13.33
N PHE A 255 -9.85 5.13 14.15
CA PHE A 255 -8.90 4.97 15.25
C PHE A 255 -7.54 4.47 14.75
N GLY A 256 -6.47 5.17 15.11
CA GLY A 256 -5.11 4.63 15.07
C GLY A 256 -4.83 3.73 16.27
N PHE A 257 -3.87 2.82 16.13
CA PHE A 257 -3.46 1.94 17.23
C PHE A 257 -2.79 2.70 18.37
N ALA A 258 -1.89 3.64 18.07
CA ALA A 258 -1.00 4.32 19.01
C ALA A 258 -1.15 5.85 18.91
N SER A 259 -2.36 6.35 19.14
CA SER A 259 -2.73 7.77 18.96
C SER A 259 -2.08 8.74 19.96
N GLU A 260 -1.37 8.28 20.99
CA GLU A 260 -0.59 9.07 21.95
C GLU A 260 0.93 8.83 21.85
N ALA A 261 1.39 8.04 20.87
CA ALA A 261 2.81 7.90 20.59
C ALA A 261 3.41 9.18 20.00
N GLU A 262 4.72 9.37 20.19
CA GLU A 262 5.51 10.39 19.49
C GLU A 262 5.84 9.85 18.11
N VAL A 263 5.42 10.55 17.04
CA VAL A 263 5.57 10.06 15.66
C VAL A 263 6.44 10.99 14.83
N HIS A 264 7.46 10.41 14.22
CA HIS A 264 8.38 11.04 13.28
C HIS A 264 8.12 10.51 11.86
N VAL A 265 8.22 11.37 10.85
CA VAL A 265 8.13 10.95 9.45
C VAL A 265 9.46 11.20 8.75
N CYS A 266 10.03 10.15 8.14
CA CYS A 266 11.20 10.26 7.28
C CYS A 266 10.74 10.13 5.83
N LYS A 267 10.67 11.25 5.11
CA LYS A 267 10.27 11.27 3.70
C LYS A 267 11.45 10.83 2.83
N ILE A 268 11.26 9.73 2.12
CA ILE A 268 12.20 9.19 1.13
C ILE A 268 11.53 8.97 -0.24
N PHE A 269 10.24 9.29 -0.38
CA PHE A 269 9.53 9.17 -1.64
C PHE A 269 8.74 10.44 -2.03
N PRO A 270 8.48 10.64 -3.33
CA PRO A 270 9.08 9.91 -4.47
C PRO A 270 10.57 10.28 -4.65
N GLY A 271 11.32 9.52 -5.44
CA GLY A 271 12.67 9.93 -5.89
C GLY A 271 13.85 9.60 -4.96
N GLY A 272 13.63 8.98 -3.80
CA GLY A 272 14.72 8.57 -2.92
C GLY A 272 15.46 7.32 -3.39
N TYR A 273 16.67 7.16 -2.90
CA TYR A 273 17.58 6.06 -3.18
C TYR A 273 17.81 5.19 -1.93
N LEU A 274 18.39 4.02 -2.11
CA LEU A 274 18.77 3.15 -0.99
C LEU A 274 19.70 3.85 0.02
N SER A 275 20.53 4.79 -0.43
CA SER A 275 21.32 5.65 0.46
C SER A 275 20.47 6.60 1.32
N ASP A 276 19.36 7.15 0.80
CA ASP A 276 18.41 7.93 1.60
C ASP A 276 17.69 7.05 2.62
N PHE A 277 17.42 5.79 2.27
CA PHE A 277 16.89 4.82 3.23
C PHE A 277 17.88 4.53 4.36
N VAL A 278 19.19 4.47 4.08
CA VAL A 278 20.20 4.37 5.15
C VAL A 278 20.19 5.60 6.05
N ASP A 279 20.12 6.81 5.50
CA ASP A 279 20.02 8.03 6.31
C ASP A 279 18.74 8.05 7.16
N ALA A 280 17.63 7.56 6.64
CA ALA A 280 16.39 7.43 7.38
C ALA A 280 16.51 6.46 8.58
N VAL A 281 17.18 5.32 8.38
CA VAL A 281 17.45 4.35 9.47
C VAL A 281 18.44 4.91 10.50
N ASN A 282 19.46 5.64 10.05
CA ASN A 282 20.39 6.33 10.94
C ASN A 282 19.68 7.42 11.76
N TYR A 283 18.82 8.22 11.12
CA TYR A 283 17.97 9.20 11.81
C TYR A 283 17.12 8.52 12.91
N CYS A 284 16.52 7.36 12.62
CA CYS A 284 15.75 6.61 13.62
C CYS A 284 16.62 6.17 14.80
N THR A 285 17.84 5.75 14.53
CA THR A 285 18.81 5.31 15.56
C THR A 285 19.27 6.49 16.42
N ASP A 286 19.66 7.60 15.79
CA ASP A 286 20.13 8.81 16.47
C ASP A 286 19.03 9.48 17.32
N ASN A 287 17.78 9.42 16.86
CA ASN A 287 16.63 9.93 17.61
C ASN A 287 16.02 8.90 18.58
N GLN A 288 16.67 7.73 18.74
CA GLN A 288 16.27 6.66 19.66
C GLN A 288 14.82 6.19 19.46
N MET A 289 14.39 6.04 18.21
CA MET A 289 13.06 5.51 17.87
C MET A 289 12.87 4.10 18.46
N ASP A 290 11.65 3.77 18.90
CA ASP A 290 11.30 2.44 19.40
C ASP A 290 10.96 1.47 18.29
N VAL A 291 10.17 1.93 17.34
CA VAL A 291 9.68 1.11 16.24
C VAL A 291 9.61 1.91 14.96
N VAL A 292 9.94 1.27 13.84
CA VAL A 292 9.99 1.87 12.51
C VAL A 292 9.08 1.09 11.58
N ASN A 293 8.14 1.80 10.96
CA ASN A 293 7.30 1.27 9.89
C ASN A 293 8.02 1.40 8.54
N LEU A 294 8.22 0.28 7.86
CA LEU A 294 8.87 0.19 6.55
C LEU A 294 7.87 -0.34 5.53
N SER A 295 7.15 0.55 4.85
CA SER A 295 6.20 0.18 3.79
C SER A 295 6.82 0.32 2.41
N LEU A 296 8.01 -0.27 2.28
CA LEU A 296 8.88 -0.23 1.11
C LEU A 296 9.58 -1.58 0.94
N GLY A 297 10.10 -1.85 -0.25
CA GLY A 297 10.99 -2.98 -0.45
C GLY A 297 11.55 -3.06 -1.86
N THR A 298 12.67 -3.77 -1.99
CA THR A 298 13.35 -4.03 -3.25
C THR A 298 13.54 -5.54 -3.44
N PRO A 299 13.56 -6.05 -4.68
CA PRO A 299 13.77 -7.46 -4.95
C PRO A 299 15.24 -7.89 -4.74
N THR A 300 16.16 -6.95 -4.50
CA THR A 300 17.59 -7.25 -4.33
C THR A 300 18.10 -6.64 -3.03
N ALA A 301 18.75 -7.47 -2.23
CA ALA A 301 19.40 -7.04 -1.00
C ALA A 301 20.57 -6.08 -1.25
N ALA A 302 20.77 -5.15 -0.32
CA ALA A 302 21.90 -4.23 -0.30
C ALA A 302 22.61 -4.34 1.06
N GLY A 303 23.91 -4.67 1.04
CA GLY A 303 24.69 -4.94 2.24
C GLY A 303 24.79 -3.74 3.17
N TYR A 304 24.94 -2.54 2.61
CA TYR A 304 25.03 -1.30 3.38
C TYR A 304 23.70 -0.92 4.06
N VAL A 305 22.56 -1.25 3.47
CA VAL A 305 21.25 -1.11 4.12
C VAL A 305 21.09 -2.14 5.23
N ALA A 306 21.52 -3.39 4.99
CA ALA A 306 21.47 -4.44 6.00
C ALA A 306 22.31 -4.10 7.24
N ASP A 307 23.49 -3.50 7.06
CA ASP A 307 24.34 -3.05 8.16
C ASP A 307 23.69 -1.94 8.98
N ALA A 308 23.01 -0.99 8.33
CA ALA A 308 22.25 0.07 9.00
C ALA A 308 21.09 -0.50 9.84
N ILE A 309 20.31 -1.43 9.28
CA ILE A 309 19.20 -2.08 9.99
C ILE A 309 19.69 -2.93 11.18
N ASN A 310 20.80 -3.67 11.01
CA ASN A 310 21.41 -4.42 12.11
C ASN A 310 21.90 -3.49 13.24
N THR A 311 22.44 -2.33 12.88
CA THR A 311 22.87 -1.31 13.85
C THR A 311 21.68 -0.72 14.59
N ALA A 312 20.59 -0.40 13.88
CA ALA A 312 19.34 0.06 14.48
C ALA A 312 18.78 -0.97 15.48
N ARG A 313 18.73 -2.26 15.09
CA ARG A 313 18.33 -3.35 16.00
C ARG A 313 19.24 -3.46 17.22
N ALA A 314 20.56 -3.36 17.04
CA ALA A 314 21.52 -3.38 18.14
C ALA A 314 21.34 -2.20 19.12
N ALA A 315 20.84 -1.06 18.62
CA ALA A 315 20.46 0.11 19.40
C ALA A 315 19.02 0.06 19.96
N GLY A 316 18.32 -1.07 19.82
CA GLY A 316 16.96 -1.26 20.35
C GLY A 316 15.84 -0.67 19.50
N VAL A 317 16.09 -0.37 18.22
CA VAL A 317 15.10 0.10 17.26
C VAL A 317 14.52 -1.09 16.51
N ALA A 318 13.20 -1.32 16.61
CA ALA A 318 12.53 -2.43 15.95
C ALA A 318 12.04 -2.04 14.55
N CYS A 319 12.51 -2.72 13.50
CA CYS A 319 12.03 -2.51 12.13
C CYS A 319 10.93 -3.51 11.76
N ILE A 320 9.77 -3.01 11.31
CA ILE A 320 8.65 -3.81 10.83
C ILE A 320 8.44 -3.49 9.35
N ALA A 321 8.52 -4.50 8.49
CA ALA A 321 8.49 -4.31 7.04
C ALA A 321 7.32 -5.04 6.36
N ALA A 322 6.80 -4.41 5.32
CA ALA A 322 5.89 -5.02 4.37
C ALA A 322 6.62 -6.15 3.60
N ALA A 323 5.94 -7.28 3.37
CA ALA A 323 6.53 -8.41 2.63
C ALA A 323 6.75 -8.11 1.13
N GLY A 324 5.97 -7.22 0.53
CA GLY A 324 5.96 -6.92 -0.90
C GLY A 324 4.63 -7.28 -1.59
N ASN A 325 4.39 -6.69 -2.77
CA ASN A 325 3.09 -6.74 -3.47
C ASN A 325 3.13 -7.39 -4.86
N THR A 326 4.12 -8.25 -5.14
CA THR A 326 4.28 -8.88 -6.48
C THR A 326 3.72 -10.29 -6.56
N GLY A 327 3.19 -10.83 -5.46
CA GLY A 327 2.80 -12.25 -5.36
C GLY A 327 3.99 -13.20 -5.50
N GLY A 328 5.23 -12.69 -5.34
CA GLY A 328 6.48 -13.45 -5.44
C GLY A 328 7.15 -13.69 -4.10
N PRO A 329 8.48 -13.93 -4.08
CA PRO A 329 9.27 -14.01 -2.85
C PRO A 329 9.20 -12.71 -2.04
N VAL A 330 9.41 -12.81 -0.72
CA VAL A 330 9.54 -11.66 0.17
C VAL A 330 10.64 -10.72 -0.33
N ASN A 331 10.35 -9.41 -0.33
CA ASN A 331 11.29 -8.37 -0.72
C ASN A 331 12.25 -8.02 0.42
N PHE A 332 13.44 -7.52 0.07
CA PHE A 332 14.33 -6.86 1.02
C PHE A 332 13.74 -5.50 1.44
N PRO A 333 13.80 -5.07 2.71
CA PRO A 333 14.52 -5.68 3.83
C PRO A 333 13.77 -6.78 4.59
N GLY A 334 12.54 -7.13 4.22
CA GLY A 334 11.76 -8.17 4.88
C GLY A 334 12.40 -9.57 4.85
N THR A 335 13.38 -9.81 3.98
CA THR A 335 14.18 -11.05 3.99
C THR A 335 15.22 -11.11 5.12
N MET A 336 15.43 -10.02 5.86
CA MET A 336 16.42 -9.96 6.93
C MET A 336 15.87 -10.56 8.23
N PRO A 337 16.61 -11.44 8.93
CA PRO A 337 16.23 -11.93 10.26
C PRO A 337 16.09 -10.85 11.35
N ALA A 338 16.66 -9.66 11.11
CA ALA A 338 16.58 -8.51 12.02
C ALA A 338 15.28 -7.69 11.89
N VAL A 339 14.43 -8.03 10.92
CA VAL A 339 13.19 -7.32 10.58
C VAL A 339 12.01 -8.23 10.87
N LEU A 340 10.91 -7.68 11.38
CA LEU A 340 9.65 -8.40 11.46
C LEU A 340 8.84 -8.17 10.18
N THR A 341 8.59 -9.24 9.44
CA THR A 341 7.99 -9.16 8.11
C THR A 341 6.51 -9.47 8.12
N VAL A 342 5.72 -8.60 7.49
CA VAL A 342 4.26 -8.62 7.53
C VAL A 342 3.68 -8.91 6.15
N ALA A 343 3.01 -10.05 6.03
CA ALA A 343 2.19 -10.39 4.86
C ALA A 343 0.77 -9.80 4.96
N ALA A 344 0.09 -9.68 3.83
CA ALA A 344 -1.26 -9.12 3.75
C ALA A 344 -2.32 -10.21 3.67
N ILE A 345 -3.38 -10.04 4.45
CA ILE A 345 -4.62 -10.79 4.35
C ILE A 345 -5.81 -9.85 4.08
N GLY A 346 -6.85 -10.41 3.49
CA GLY A 346 -8.15 -9.77 3.37
C GLY A 346 -9.24 -10.52 4.11
N LYS A 347 -10.43 -9.94 4.13
CA LYS A 347 -11.63 -10.56 4.69
C LYS A 347 -12.83 -10.28 3.80
N LEU A 348 -13.59 -11.32 3.43
CA LEU A 348 -14.85 -11.17 2.73
C LEU A 348 -15.84 -10.30 3.52
N ASP A 349 -16.80 -9.71 2.81
CA ASP A 349 -17.84 -8.81 3.32
C ASP A 349 -17.30 -7.53 3.98
N THR A 350 -16.07 -7.11 3.64
CA THR A 350 -15.48 -5.84 4.12
C THR A 350 -15.35 -4.77 3.04
N TYR A 351 -15.70 -5.10 1.80
CA TYR A 351 -15.68 -4.25 0.63
C TYR A 351 -16.89 -4.59 -0.27
N PRO A 352 -17.38 -3.67 -1.10
CA PRO A 352 -18.50 -3.94 -2.00
C PRO A 352 -18.07 -4.82 -3.18
N ASP A 353 -18.98 -5.65 -3.68
CA ASP A 353 -18.75 -6.54 -4.83
C ASP A 353 -18.31 -5.81 -6.11
N SER A 354 -18.63 -4.51 -6.22
CA SER A 354 -18.23 -3.66 -7.35
C SER A 354 -16.78 -3.19 -7.29
N SER A 355 -16.09 -3.33 -6.16
CA SER A 355 -14.70 -2.88 -5.99
C SER A 355 -13.70 -3.89 -6.52
N SER A 356 -12.47 -3.45 -6.80
CA SER A 356 -11.40 -4.35 -7.26
C SER A 356 -10.84 -5.26 -6.16
N HIS A 357 -11.10 -4.95 -4.88
CA HIS A 357 -10.53 -5.66 -3.73
C HIS A 357 -10.85 -7.16 -3.72
N GLY A 358 -11.95 -7.56 -4.36
CA GLY A 358 -12.33 -8.98 -4.53
C GLY A 358 -11.41 -9.78 -5.44
N ASP A 359 -10.64 -9.14 -6.33
CA ASP A 359 -9.70 -9.83 -7.22
C ASP A 359 -8.49 -10.44 -6.47
N GLU A 360 -8.23 -9.92 -5.26
CA GLU A 360 -7.12 -10.33 -4.42
C GLU A 360 -7.38 -11.61 -3.62
N VAL A 361 -8.57 -12.18 -3.72
CA VAL A 361 -8.93 -13.40 -3.01
C VAL A 361 -8.13 -14.59 -3.56
N LEU A 362 -7.35 -15.24 -2.68
CA LEU A 362 -6.80 -16.57 -2.90
C LEU A 362 -7.54 -17.60 -2.04
N GLU A 363 -7.91 -18.71 -2.67
CA GLU A 363 -8.46 -19.89 -1.99
C GLU A 363 -7.36 -20.72 -1.29
N PRO A 364 -7.69 -21.46 -0.23
CA PRO A 364 -8.99 -21.49 0.45
C PRO A 364 -9.27 -20.25 1.31
N VAL A 365 -10.52 -19.81 1.33
CA VAL A 365 -11.03 -18.85 2.34
C VAL A 365 -11.36 -19.58 3.65
N SER A 366 -10.92 -19.02 4.78
CA SER A 366 -11.25 -19.56 6.11
C SER A 366 -12.75 -19.48 6.42
N PRO A 367 -13.27 -20.25 7.40
CA PRO A 367 -14.68 -20.17 7.82
C PRO A 367 -15.13 -18.79 8.32
N HIS A 368 -14.20 -17.90 8.67
CA HIS A 368 -14.48 -16.54 9.11
C HIS A 368 -14.32 -15.50 8.00
N GLY A 369 -14.15 -15.94 6.75
CA GLY A 369 -14.03 -15.10 5.57
C GLY A 369 -12.64 -14.53 5.33
N TYR A 370 -11.62 -14.87 6.13
CA TYR A 370 -10.24 -14.45 5.88
C TYR A 370 -9.62 -15.19 4.71
N PHE A 371 -8.84 -14.49 3.90
CA PHE A 371 -8.10 -15.02 2.76
C PHE A 371 -6.71 -14.38 2.66
N ALA A 372 -5.77 -15.06 2.01
CA ALA A 372 -4.46 -14.50 1.71
C ALA A 372 -4.57 -13.62 0.47
N ALA A 373 -3.95 -12.44 0.48
CA ALA A 373 -4.01 -11.55 -0.67
C ALA A 373 -3.11 -12.07 -1.81
N ARG A 374 -3.62 -12.08 -3.04
CA ARG A 374 -2.91 -12.55 -4.25
C ARG A 374 -1.60 -11.80 -4.46
N PHE A 375 -1.61 -10.47 -4.33
CA PHE A 375 -0.41 -9.65 -4.42
C PHE A 375 0.61 -9.92 -3.30
N SER A 376 0.23 -10.48 -2.14
CA SER A 376 1.15 -10.57 -1.00
C SER A 376 2.32 -11.47 -1.36
N CYS A 377 3.54 -10.93 -1.27
CA CYS A 377 4.75 -11.74 -1.31
C CYS A 377 4.75 -12.74 -0.14
N TYR A 378 5.41 -13.88 -0.37
CA TYR A 378 5.38 -15.02 0.54
C TYR A 378 6.75 -15.70 0.61
N GLY A 379 7.01 -16.37 1.72
CA GLY A 379 8.27 -17.04 2.00
C GLY A 379 8.40 -17.44 3.46
N PRO A 380 9.39 -18.28 3.81
CA PRO A 380 9.69 -18.61 5.19
C PRO A 380 10.07 -17.40 6.06
N GLU A 381 10.38 -16.26 5.44
CA GLU A 381 10.72 -15.00 6.10
C GLU A 381 9.49 -14.23 6.63
N VAL A 382 8.26 -14.63 6.26
CA VAL A 382 7.04 -14.02 6.80
C VAL A 382 6.87 -14.39 8.28
N ASP A 383 6.98 -13.41 9.18
CA ASP A 383 6.78 -13.61 10.61
C ASP A 383 5.31 -13.68 11.01
N VAL A 384 4.49 -12.76 10.47
CA VAL A 384 3.07 -12.60 10.78
C VAL A 384 2.29 -12.12 9.55
N CYS A 385 0.96 -12.18 9.60
CA CYS A 385 0.11 -11.49 8.64
C CYS A 385 -0.79 -10.48 9.34
N ALA A 386 -1.22 -9.46 8.60
CA ALA A 386 -2.13 -8.44 9.10
C ALA A 386 -3.08 -7.96 7.99
N PRO A 387 -4.19 -7.29 8.37
CA PRO A 387 -5.14 -6.70 7.44
C PRO A 387 -4.46 -5.80 6.40
N GLY A 388 -4.54 -6.17 5.12
CA GLY A 388 -3.90 -5.46 4.02
C GLY A 388 -4.76 -5.35 2.76
N VAL A 389 -6.02 -5.76 2.79
CA VAL A 389 -6.99 -5.59 1.69
C VAL A 389 -8.14 -4.71 2.17
N ALA A 390 -8.60 -3.79 1.33
CA ALA A 390 -9.66 -2.84 1.64
C ALA A 390 -9.42 -2.08 2.96
N ILE A 391 -8.22 -1.55 3.14
CA ILE A 391 -7.85 -0.80 4.35
C ILE A 391 -8.17 0.68 4.16
N LEU A 392 -9.17 1.14 4.91
CA LEU A 392 -9.55 2.54 5.02
C LEU A 392 -8.55 3.31 5.88
N SER A 393 -8.03 4.43 5.38
CA SER A 393 -7.20 5.36 6.17
C SER A 393 -7.20 6.77 5.58
N SER A 394 -6.51 7.70 6.25
CA SER A 394 -6.35 9.10 5.85
C SER A 394 -5.50 9.25 4.59
N VAL A 395 -5.88 10.16 3.72
CA VAL A 395 -5.06 10.67 2.62
C VAL A 395 -5.08 12.21 2.66
N PRO A 396 -4.19 12.91 1.95
CA PRO A 396 -4.19 14.37 1.91
C PRO A 396 -5.54 15.00 1.54
N ASP A 397 -5.63 16.31 1.74
CA ASP A 397 -6.83 17.12 1.44
C ASP A 397 -8.07 16.71 2.25
N ASN A 398 -7.84 16.31 3.51
CA ASN A 398 -8.88 15.88 4.48
C ASN A 398 -9.68 14.65 4.01
N GLY A 399 -9.14 13.89 3.06
CA GLY A 399 -9.79 12.74 2.45
C GLY A 399 -9.47 11.41 3.14
N TYR A 400 -10.24 10.39 2.79
CA TYR A 400 -9.97 9.02 3.18
C TYR A 400 -9.96 8.12 1.95
N ALA A 401 -9.05 7.15 1.88
CA ALA A 401 -8.98 6.20 0.78
C ALA A 401 -8.92 4.77 1.30
N VAL A 402 -9.31 3.83 0.45
CA VAL A 402 -9.31 2.40 0.75
C VAL A 402 -8.35 1.69 -0.18
N TRP A 403 -7.32 1.07 0.38
CA TRP A 403 -6.22 0.50 -0.40
C TRP A 403 -5.85 -0.92 -0.01
N ASP A 404 -5.18 -1.56 -0.96
CA ASP A 404 -4.62 -2.89 -0.89
C ASP A 404 -3.09 -2.83 -0.86
N GLY A 405 -2.48 -3.60 0.03
CA GLY A 405 -1.03 -3.74 0.08
C GLY A 405 -0.52 -4.35 1.39
N THR A 406 0.63 -5.00 1.33
CA THR A 406 1.44 -5.32 2.51
C THR A 406 1.90 -4.05 3.24
N SER A 407 1.99 -2.94 2.50
CA SER A 407 2.14 -1.58 3.03
C SER A 407 0.98 -1.11 3.91
N MET A 408 -0.22 -1.68 3.79
CA MET A 408 -1.33 -1.39 4.70
C MET A 408 -1.35 -2.37 5.88
N ALA A 409 -0.79 -3.57 5.71
CA ALA A 409 -0.65 -4.57 6.76
C ALA A 409 0.43 -4.18 7.80
N ALA A 410 1.61 -3.76 7.36
CA ALA A 410 2.72 -3.39 8.26
C ALA A 410 2.36 -2.29 9.28
N PRO A 411 1.65 -1.19 8.93
CA PRO A 411 1.20 -0.17 9.87
C PRO A 411 0.35 -0.70 11.03
N HIS A 412 -0.49 -1.72 10.81
CA HIS A 412 -1.27 -2.32 11.89
C HIS A 412 -0.37 -2.99 12.93
N VAL A 413 0.66 -3.73 12.47
CA VAL A 413 1.61 -4.41 13.34
C VAL A 413 2.53 -3.40 14.02
N THR A 414 2.97 -2.35 13.32
CA THR A 414 3.73 -1.23 13.91
C THR A 414 2.95 -0.53 15.02
N GLY A 415 1.68 -0.25 14.79
CA GLY A 415 0.79 0.31 15.79
C GLY A 415 0.63 -0.58 17.02
N LEU A 416 0.42 -1.89 16.82
CA LEU A 416 0.35 -2.84 17.92
C LEU A 416 1.68 -2.96 18.68
N ALA A 417 2.80 -2.97 17.97
CA ALA A 417 4.12 -2.99 18.57
C ALA A 417 4.32 -1.81 19.52
N ALA A 418 3.89 -0.61 19.14
CA ALA A 418 3.95 0.55 20.01
C ALA A 418 3.08 0.41 21.26
N LEU A 419 1.88 -0.18 21.15
CA LEU A 419 1.05 -0.50 22.32
C LEU A 419 1.75 -1.47 23.29
N VAL A 420 2.37 -2.52 22.75
CA VAL A 420 3.11 -3.52 23.53
C VAL A 420 4.29 -2.87 24.27
N LEU A 421 5.06 -2.02 23.59
CA LEU A 421 6.21 -1.33 24.17
C LEU A 421 5.81 -0.33 25.27
N ALA A 422 4.66 0.33 25.11
CA ALA A 422 4.15 1.31 26.07
C ALA A 422 3.56 0.66 27.33
N HIS A 423 2.87 -0.47 27.18
CA HIS A 423 1.91 -0.93 28.20
C HIS A 423 2.22 -2.29 28.82
N ARG A 424 3.25 -3.01 28.37
CA ARG A 424 3.74 -4.19 29.11
C ARG A 424 4.85 -3.81 30.08
N GLU A 425 4.66 -4.19 31.35
CA GLU A 425 5.61 -3.88 32.43
C GLU A 425 7.04 -4.36 32.15
N GLU A 426 7.21 -5.46 31.41
CA GLU A 426 8.53 -6.02 31.10
C GLU A 426 9.41 -5.07 30.28
N PHE A 427 8.83 -4.18 29.46
CA PHE A 427 9.59 -3.16 28.72
C PHE A 427 9.96 -1.93 29.55
N SER A 428 9.38 -1.77 30.73
CA SER A 428 9.82 -0.77 31.72
C SER A 428 10.76 -1.35 32.77
N ARG A 429 11.03 -2.66 32.74
CA ARG A 429 11.89 -3.36 33.70
C ARG A 429 12.97 -4.16 32.98
N GLU A 430 12.71 -5.41 32.67
CA GLU A 430 13.68 -6.37 32.13
C GLU A 430 14.25 -5.93 30.77
N PHE A 431 13.40 -5.37 29.91
CA PHE A 431 13.75 -4.91 28.55
C PHE A 431 13.71 -3.38 28.42
N ALA A 432 13.99 -2.67 29.52
CA ALA A 432 14.07 -1.20 29.55
C ALA A 432 15.32 -0.67 28.83
N HIS A 433 16.41 -1.45 28.82
CA HIS A 433 17.62 -1.09 28.09
C HIS A 433 17.39 -1.24 26.57
N ARG A 434 17.84 -0.25 25.79
CA ARG A 434 17.70 -0.26 24.33
C ARG A 434 18.82 -1.11 23.71
N ASP A 435 18.51 -2.37 23.44
CA ASP A 435 19.40 -3.29 22.74
C ASP A 435 18.61 -4.31 21.92
N ALA A 436 19.33 -5.20 21.22
CA ALA A 436 18.72 -6.24 20.39
C ALA A 436 17.75 -7.16 21.15
N ARG A 437 17.94 -7.42 22.46
CA ARG A 437 17.06 -8.31 23.24
C ARG A 437 15.68 -7.69 23.44
N ARG A 438 15.61 -6.36 23.57
CA ARG A 438 14.35 -5.61 23.60
C ARG A 438 13.57 -5.82 22.30
N VAL A 439 14.24 -5.75 21.15
CA VAL A 439 13.61 -5.97 19.83
C VAL A 439 13.16 -7.42 19.67
N ASP A 440 14.02 -8.37 20.02
CA ASP A 440 13.70 -9.80 19.95
C ASP A 440 12.47 -10.14 20.79
N ARG A 441 12.42 -9.60 22.01
CA ARG A 441 11.29 -9.81 22.91
C ARG A 441 9.99 -9.24 22.36
N LEU A 442 10.03 -8.05 21.76
CA LEU A 442 8.87 -7.47 21.10
C LEU A 442 8.36 -8.37 19.98
N PHE A 443 9.26 -8.86 19.12
CA PHE A 443 8.90 -9.74 18.00
C PHE A 443 8.34 -11.08 18.48
N GLU A 444 8.89 -11.65 19.56
CA GLU A 444 8.34 -12.85 20.20
C GLU A 444 6.90 -12.64 20.71
N ILE A 445 6.62 -11.50 21.34
CA ILE A 445 5.28 -11.18 21.85
C ILE A 445 4.29 -11.03 20.70
N LEU A 446 4.66 -10.30 19.64
CA LEU A 446 3.81 -10.13 18.47
C LEU A 446 3.48 -11.48 17.83
N LYS A 447 4.49 -12.34 17.60
CA LYS A 447 4.30 -13.69 17.06
C LYS A 447 3.46 -14.60 17.97
N SER A 448 3.76 -14.64 19.26
CA SER A 448 3.00 -15.48 20.21
C SER A 448 1.58 -14.98 20.49
N SER A 449 1.31 -13.71 20.20
CA SER A 449 -0.03 -13.13 20.25
C SER A 449 -0.88 -13.42 19.02
N CYS A 450 -0.39 -14.17 18.03
CA CYS A 450 -1.10 -14.40 16.78
C CYS A 450 -2.23 -15.43 16.90
N THR A 451 -3.35 -15.18 16.22
CA THR A 451 -4.39 -16.18 15.95
C THR A 451 -3.95 -16.91 14.68
N PRO A 452 -3.59 -18.20 14.75
CA PRO A 452 -3.13 -18.92 13.57
C PRO A 452 -4.21 -18.90 12.48
N LEU A 453 -3.77 -18.67 11.25
CA LEU A 453 -4.62 -18.75 10.05
C LEU A 453 -4.04 -19.81 9.12
N ASP A 454 -4.71 -20.96 9.09
CA ASP A 454 -4.45 -21.96 8.06
C ASP A 454 -5.30 -21.64 6.83
N LEU A 455 -4.64 -21.09 5.82
CA LEU A 455 -5.20 -20.79 4.52
C LEU A 455 -4.62 -21.73 3.45
N GLY A 456 -4.21 -22.94 3.84
CA GLY A 456 -3.64 -23.95 2.94
C GLY A 456 -2.28 -23.58 2.33
N GLN A 457 -1.68 -22.47 2.75
CA GLN A 457 -0.44 -21.92 2.18
C GLN A 457 0.50 -21.45 3.31
N PRO A 458 1.42 -22.32 3.79
CA PRO A 458 2.14 -22.11 5.06
C PRO A 458 3.06 -20.89 5.09
N TYR A 459 3.46 -20.37 3.93
CA TYR A 459 4.39 -19.23 3.82
C TYR A 459 3.70 -17.87 3.59
N ARG A 460 2.37 -17.82 3.67
CA ARG A 460 1.59 -16.59 3.46
C ARG A 460 1.11 -15.91 4.74
N THR A 461 1.08 -16.62 5.85
CA THR A 461 0.44 -16.14 7.09
C THR A 461 1.37 -16.05 8.29
N GLY A 462 2.58 -16.63 8.21
CA GLY A 462 3.51 -16.68 9.34
C GLY A 462 2.86 -17.29 10.58
N ALA A 463 3.00 -16.64 11.74
CA ALA A 463 2.34 -17.03 12.98
C ALA A 463 0.80 -16.79 12.98
N GLY A 464 0.26 -16.04 12.02
CA GLY A 464 -1.15 -15.64 11.93
C GLY A 464 -1.37 -14.14 12.18
N ILE A 465 -2.59 -13.76 12.58
CA ILE A 465 -2.97 -12.36 12.86
C ILE A 465 -2.65 -12.02 14.32
N PRO A 466 -1.78 -11.04 14.63
CA PRO A 466 -1.57 -10.60 16.01
C PRO A 466 -2.86 -10.07 16.67
N ASP A 467 -3.16 -10.52 17.88
CA ASP A 467 -4.30 -10.07 18.69
C ASP A 467 -3.84 -9.10 19.78
N ALA A 468 -4.39 -7.89 19.78
CA ALA A 468 -3.94 -6.82 20.67
C ALA A 468 -4.14 -7.14 22.16
N LEU A 469 -5.20 -7.86 22.52
CA LEU A 469 -5.50 -8.20 23.91
C LEU A 469 -4.47 -9.19 24.44
N ARG A 470 -4.20 -10.26 23.67
CA ARG A 470 -3.14 -11.23 23.99
C ARG A 470 -1.77 -10.60 23.99
N ALA A 471 -1.46 -9.74 23.03
CA ALA A 471 -0.17 -9.05 22.95
C ALA A 471 0.10 -8.20 24.19
N LEU A 472 -0.92 -7.49 24.70
CA LEU A 472 -0.86 -6.69 25.92
C LEU A 472 -0.88 -7.52 27.22
N GLY A 473 -0.98 -8.85 27.14
CA GLY A 473 -1.06 -9.73 28.31
C GLY A 473 -2.42 -9.70 29.01
N ALA A 474 -3.45 -9.11 28.39
CA ALA A 474 -4.80 -9.04 28.90
C ALA A 474 -5.68 -10.12 28.24
N VAL A 475 -6.12 -11.13 28.98
CA VAL A 475 -7.28 -11.93 28.55
C VAL A 475 -8.53 -11.07 28.77
N PRO A 476 -9.33 -10.74 27.74
CA PRO A 476 -10.38 -9.74 27.89
C PRO A 476 -11.64 -10.29 28.58
N THR A 477 -12.22 -9.52 29.48
CA THR A 477 -13.68 -9.38 29.54
C THR A 477 -14.07 -7.92 29.74
N ALA A 478 -14.33 -7.23 28.62
CA ALA A 478 -15.40 -6.25 28.57
C ALA A 478 -16.51 -6.89 27.74
N THR A 479 -17.58 -7.34 28.41
CA THR A 479 -18.82 -7.75 27.76
C THR A 479 -19.55 -6.50 27.29
N THR A 480 -19.46 -6.21 26.00
CA THR A 480 -20.44 -5.36 25.32
C THR A 480 -21.49 -6.28 24.67
N PRO A 481 -22.80 -5.98 24.74
CA PRO A 481 -23.83 -6.87 24.22
C PRO A 481 -23.63 -7.05 22.71
N GLN A 482 -23.54 -8.31 22.26
CA GLN A 482 -23.63 -8.65 20.85
C GLN A 482 -25.01 -8.21 20.32
N PRO A 483 -25.09 -7.59 19.12
CA PRO A 483 -26.38 -7.44 18.45
C PRO A 483 -26.98 -8.84 18.21
N PRO A 484 -28.31 -9.01 18.29
CA PRO A 484 -28.94 -10.32 18.23
C PRO A 484 -28.61 -11.03 16.92
N ASP A 485 -28.28 -12.32 17.04
CA ASP A 485 -27.97 -13.20 15.93
C ASP A 485 -29.14 -13.19 14.92
N ILE A 486 -28.85 -12.76 13.69
CA ILE A 486 -29.81 -12.69 12.58
C ILE A 486 -30.50 -14.04 12.39
N ARG A 487 -29.81 -15.15 12.70
CA ARG A 487 -30.37 -16.50 12.63
C ARG A 487 -31.49 -16.72 13.65
N GLN A 488 -31.34 -16.17 14.85
CA GLN A 488 -32.33 -16.23 15.91
C GLN A 488 -33.54 -15.34 15.58
N LEU A 489 -33.30 -14.19 14.94
CA LEU A 489 -34.37 -13.33 14.40
C LEU A 489 -35.10 -14.02 13.24
N LEU A 490 -34.38 -14.72 12.36
CA LEU A 490 -34.95 -15.47 11.23
C LEU A 490 -35.79 -16.65 11.72
N GLU A 491 -35.33 -17.38 12.73
CA GLU A 491 -36.10 -18.48 13.34
C GLU A 491 -37.38 -17.98 14.00
N GLN A 492 -37.33 -16.82 14.66
CA GLN A 492 -38.51 -16.15 15.23
C GLN A 492 -39.47 -15.64 14.15
N LEU A 493 -38.95 -15.13 13.03
CA LEU A 493 -39.75 -14.66 11.89
C LEU A 493 -40.37 -15.84 11.11
N LEU A 494 -39.63 -16.93 10.92
CA LEU A 494 -40.11 -18.16 10.28
C LEU A 494 -41.16 -18.88 11.14
N ALA A 495 -41.01 -18.86 12.46
CA ALA A 495 -42.04 -19.33 13.38
C ALA A 495 -43.31 -18.47 13.32
N ALA A 496 -43.18 -17.15 13.10
CA ALA A 496 -44.32 -16.25 12.91
C ALA A 496 -44.99 -16.41 11.52
N LEU A 497 -44.23 -16.77 10.49
CA LEU A 497 -44.71 -16.94 9.11
C LEU A 497 -45.24 -18.35 8.80
N GLY A 498 -44.90 -19.36 9.62
CA GLY A 498 -45.41 -20.73 9.52
C GLY A 498 -46.89 -20.92 9.90
N ALA A 499 -47.59 -19.86 10.32
CA ALA A 499 -48.99 -19.91 10.76
C ALA A 499 -50.03 -19.63 9.66
N GLY A 500 -49.63 -19.44 8.39
CA GLY A 500 -50.57 -19.14 7.30
C GLY A 500 -50.16 -19.81 5.99
N GLY A 501 -50.72 -20.98 5.70
CA GLY A 501 -50.53 -21.66 4.43
C GLY A 501 -51.26 -20.97 3.26
N VAL A 502 -50.67 -21.08 2.06
CA VAL A 502 -51.26 -21.55 0.78
C VAL A 502 -50.27 -21.19 -0.37
N ALA A 503 -50.01 -22.16 -1.25
CA ALA A 503 -49.33 -22.03 -2.54
C ALA A 503 -50.33 -22.42 -3.67
N PRO A 504 -49.99 -22.45 -4.98
CA PRO A 504 -49.05 -21.68 -5.83
C PRO A 504 -49.74 -21.19 -7.15
N SER A 505 -49.02 -20.52 -8.08
CA SER A 505 -48.99 -20.91 -9.52
C SER A 505 -48.15 -19.98 -10.42
N SER A 506 -47.46 -20.63 -11.36
CA SER A 506 -46.58 -20.19 -12.46
C SER A 506 -47.29 -19.58 -13.68
N THR A 507 -46.58 -18.78 -14.50
CA THR A 507 -46.56 -18.86 -15.99
C THR A 507 -45.51 -17.94 -16.64
N GLN A 508 -44.70 -18.49 -17.56
CA GLN A 508 -43.96 -17.77 -18.62
C GLN A 508 -44.89 -17.51 -19.82
N PRO A 509 -44.54 -16.60 -20.78
CA PRO A 509 -43.98 -17.08 -22.07
C PRO A 509 -43.03 -16.15 -22.88
N THR A 510 -42.01 -16.78 -23.48
CA THR A 510 -41.38 -16.72 -24.83
C THR A 510 -41.38 -15.50 -25.80
N VAL A 511 -40.14 -15.02 -26.11
CA VAL A 511 -39.34 -14.87 -27.38
C VAL A 511 -39.96 -14.51 -28.76
N ALA A 512 -39.32 -13.55 -29.48
CA ALA A 512 -38.73 -13.61 -30.87
C ALA A 512 -38.91 -12.31 -31.72
N PRO A 513 -38.22 -12.09 -32.88
CA PRO A 513 -36.87 -11.51 -32.99
C PRO A 513 -36.75 -10.39 -34.07
N ALA A 514 -35.50 -9.97 -34.35
CA ALA A 514 -35.04 -8.80 -35.10
C ALA A 514 -34.87 -8.94 -36.63
N SER A 515 -34.73 -7.79 -37.32
CA SER A 515 -34.06 -7.55 -38.61
C SER A 515 -33.93 -6.01 -38.76
N THR A 516 -33.00 -5.33 -39.45
CA THR A 516 -31.95 -5.61 -40.44
C THR A 516 -31.16 -4.28 -40.61
N GLN A 517 -29.83 -4.32 -40.82
CA GLN A 517 -29.05 -3.17 -41.31
C GLN A 517 -29.03 -3.12 -42.85
N PRO A 518 -28.64 -1.99 -43.45
CA PRO A 518 -27.53 -2.08 -44.42
C PRO A 518 -26.52 -0.91 -44.46
N ALA A 519 -25.28 -1.31 -44.75
CA ALA A 519 -24.28 -0.77 -45.70
C ALA A 519 -23.64 0.64 -45.52
N VAL A 520 -22.30 0.60 -45.49
CA VAL A 520 -21.34 1.71 -45.52
C VAL A 520 -20.77 1.87 -46.94
N ALA A 521 -20.36 3.09 -47.30
CA ALA A 521 -19.39 3.35 -48.37
C ALA A 521 -18.32 4.38 -47.91
N PRO A 522 -17.08 4.34 -48.45
CA PRO A 522 -15.87 4.89 -47.81
C PRO A 522 -15.26 6.09 -48.56
N ALA A 523 -14.35 6.84 -47.91
CA ALA A 523 -13.18 7.55 -48.49
C ALA A 523 -12.36 8.25 -47.35
N PRO A 524 -11.21 8.91 -47.60
CA PRO A 524 -9.87 8.32 -47.60
C PRO A 524 -8.85 9.06 -46.69
N ALA A 525 -7.62 8.53 -46.66
CA ALA A 525 -6.47 8.89 -45.82
C ALA A 525 -5.89 10.31 -46.01
N VAL A 526 -5.27 10.84 -44.93
CA VAL A 526 -4.28 11.94 -44.98
C VAL A 526 -3.13 11.68 -43.99
N THR A 527 -1.92 11.89 -44.49
CA THR A 527 -0.58 11.71 -43.93
C THR A 527 -0.11 12.80 -42.96
N LEU A 528 0.74 12.43 -41.99
CA LEU A 528 1.45 13.33 -41.06
C LEU A 528 2.82 13.77 -41.61
N PRO A 529 3.35 14.95 -41.20
CA PRO A 529 4.75 15.29 -41.41
C PRO A 529 5.61 15.15 -40.13
N ASP A 530 6.78 14.58 -40.35
CA ASP A 530 7.92 14.42 -39.45
C ASP A 530 8.69 15.74 -39.21
N THR A 531 9.29 15.91 -38.02
CA THR A 531 10.61 16.58 -37.90
C THR A 531 11.36 16.18 -36.61
N PRO A 532 12.72 16.04 -36.62
CA PRO A 532 13.49 15.27 -35.63
C PRO A 532 14.18 16.09 -34.52
N LEU A 533 14.45 15.41 -33.40
CA LEU A 533 15.14 15.89 -32.20
C LEU A 533 16.67 15.89 -32.36
N THR A 534 17.36 17.04 -32.20
CA THR A 534 18.77 17.08 -31.77
C THR A 534 19.14 18.42 -31.11
N GLN A 535 19.92 18.34 -30.01
CA GLN A 535 20.51 19.39 -29.15
C GLN A 535 19.69 19.85 -27.92
N MET A 536 19.82 19.15 -26.80
CA MET A 536 19.39 19.63 -25.46
C MET A 536 20.51 19.44 -24.43
N SER A 537 20.65 20.36 -23.47
CA SER A 537 21.71 20.37 -22.43
C SER A 537 21.41 19.42 -21.25
N GLU A 538 22.44 18.98 -20.52
CA GLU A 538 22.34 17.95 -19.45
C GLU A 538 21.35 18.31 -18.33
N ALA A 539 21.28 19.58 -17.91
CA ALA A 539 20.29 20.05 -16.94
C ALA A 539 18.86 19.97 -17.50
N HIS A 540 18.70 20.17 -18.80
CA HIS A 540 17.43 20.02 -19.49
C HIS A 540 17.07 18.54 -19.65
N VAL A 541 18.04 17.66 -19.89
CA VAL A 541 17.82 16.20 -19.92
C VAL A 541 17.43 15.66 -18.55
N ARG A 542 18.06 16.11 -17.44
CA ARG A 542 17.65 15.71 -16.08
C ARG A 542 16.28 16.27 -15.70
N THR A 543 15.97 17.51 -16.10
CA THR A 543 14.64 18.10 -15.89
C THR A 543 13.59 17.37 -16.72
N GLU A 544 13.91 16.98 -17.95
CA GLU A 544 13.00 16.28 -18.83
C GLU A 544 12.84 14.81 -18.44
N LEU A 545 13.87 14.16 -17.91
CA LEU A 545 13.79 12.84 -17.29
C LEU A 545 12.98 12.89 -15.99
N LYS A 546 13.12 13.95 -15.17
CA LYS A 546 12.30 14.16 -13.98
C LYS A 546 10.84 14.43 -14.34
N ARG A 547 10.59 15.23 -15.39
CA ARG A 547 9.25 15.46 -15.96
C ARG A 547 8.66 14.16 -16.53
N LEU A 548 9.44 13.38 -17.27
CA LEU A 548 9.03 12.09 -17.83
C LEU A 548 8.79 11.05 -16.73
N ASP A 549 9.55 11.06 -15.64
CA ASP A 549 9.37 10.14 -14.51
C ASP A 549 8.17 10.57 -13.65
N GLU A 550 7.98 11.86 -13.41
CA GLU A 550 6.75 12.41 -12.81
C GLU A 550 5.53 12.12 -13.71
N GLU A 551 5.66 12.23 -15.03
CA GLU A 551 4.60 11.88 -15.98
C GLU A 551 4.38 10.37 -16.07
N MET A 552 5.42 9.54 -16.01
CA MET A 552 5.31 8.07 -16.00
C MET A 552 4.75 7.54 -14.67
N TYR A 553 5.08 8.19 -13.56
CA TYR A 553 4.55 7.91 -12.23
C TYR A 553 3.08 8.34 -12.14
N THR A 554 2.76 9.55 -12.62
CA THR A 554 1.37 10.01 -12.77
C THR A 554 0.61 9.18 -13.83
N ALA A 555 1.34 8.55 -14.78
CA ALA A 555 0.83 7.67 -15.82
C ALA A 555 0.91 6.16 -15.49
N GLY A 556 1.27 5.76 -14.26
CA GLY A 556 1.25 4.36 -13.80
C GLY A 556 2.14 3.36 -14.56
N LEU A 557 3.14 3.81 -15.31
CA LEU A 557 4.00 2.95 -16.13
C LEU A 557 5.31 2.60 -15.40
N GLN A 558 5.52 1.32 -15.07
CA GLN A 558 6.80 0.80 -14.58
C GLN A 558 7.59 0.09 -15.69
N GLY A 559 8.77 0.60 -16.01
CA GLY A 559 9.76 -0.07 -16.85
C GLY A 559 10.95 -0.53 -16.02
N TYR A 560 11.24 -1.83 -16.03
CA TYR A 560 12.53 -2.36 -15.59
C TYR A 560 13.61 -1.95 -16.59
N ALA A 561 14.58 -1.13 -16.18
CA ALA A 561 15.87 -1.10 -16.87
C ALA A 561 16.64 -2.37 -16.45
N PRO A 562 17.09 -3.24 -17.37
CA PRO A 562 18.00 -4.32 -17.02
C PRO A 562 19.30 -3.75 -16.44
N ASP A 563 19.86 -4.47 -15.48
CA ASP A 563 21.10 -4.11 -14.78
C ASP A 563 22.26 -3.97 -15.79
N PRO A 564 22.87 -2.78 -15.97
CA PRO A 564 24.05 -2.62 -16.81
C PRO A 564 25.33 -3.21 -16.17
N LEU A 565 25.25 -3.72 -14.93
CA LEU A 565 26.32 -4.40 -14.20
C LEU A 565 26.18 -5.93 -14.18
N LEU A 566 25.15 -6.51 -14.80
CA LEU A 566 25.06 -7.96 -15.07
C LEU A 566 25.68 -8.33 -16.42
#